data_AF-A0A936FK66-F1
#
_entry.id   AF-A0A936FK66-F1
#
_cell.length_a   1.000
_cell.length_b   1.000
_cell.length_c   1.000
_cell.angle_alpha   90.00
_cell.angle_beta   90.00
_cell.angle_gamma   90.00
#
_symmetry.space_group_name_H-M   'P 1'
#
loop_
_entity.id
_entity.type
_entity.pdbx_description
1 polymer ?
#
loop_
_entity_poly.entity_id
_entity_poly.type
_entity_poly.pdbx_seq_one_letter_code
_entity_poly.pdbx_strand_id
1 'polypeptide(L)'
;MNDAPAAPRTDDDWLDAALRAAGRDHRDLYVADDGFTARVVAALPAPETVPAWRKPALIALWALTGVGAALALPGAFADVARELYRVIGAHPVAVGELAVGIALLGSLALAGAAWALRED
;
A
#
# COMPACT_ATOMS: atom_id res chain seq x y z
N MET A 1 -26.92 22.94 17.47
CA MET A 1 -26.00 22.01 18.15
C MET A 1 -26.59 20.62 17.93
N ASN A 2 -26.11 19.86 16.95
CA ASN A 2 -26.70 18.59 16.55
C ASN A 2 -25.60 17.53 16.67
N ASP A 3 -25.47 16.93 17.85
CA ASP A 3 -24.53 15.84 18.12
C ASP A 3 -25.20 14.53 17.75
N ALA A 4 -25.03 14.13 16.49
CA ALA A 4 -25.31 12.75 16.09
C ALA A 4 -24.18 11.86 16.62
N PRO A 5 -24.46 10.76 17.35
CA PRO A 5 -23.42 9.82 17.75
C PRO A 5 -22.80 9.22 16.49
N ALA A 6 -21.47 9.34 16.36
CA ALA A 6 -20.72 8.69 15.30
C ALA A 6 -21.01 7.18 15.34
N ALA A 7 -21.53 6.64 14.23
CA ALA A 7 -21.76 5.21 14.09
C ALA A 7 -20.44 4.44 14.35
N PRO A 8 -20.47 3.29 15.05
CA PRO A 8 -19.28 2.48 15.28
C PRO A 8 -18.70 2.07 13.92
N ARG A 9 -17.41 2.34 13.71
CA ARG A 9 -16.63 1.88 12.54
C ARG A 9 -16.33 0.39 12.69
N THR A 10 -17.35 -0.45 12.50
CA THR A 10 -17.27 -1.91 12.66
C THR A 10 -16.21 -2.56 11.75
N ASP A 11 -15.80 -1.89 10.66
CA ASP A 11 -14.88 -2.43 9.66
C ASP A 11 -13.39 -2.30 10.04
N ASP A 12 -13.02 -1.47 11.01
CA ASP A 12 -11.61 -1.34 11.44
C ASP A 12 -11.27 -2.36 12.55
N ASP A 13 -12.29 -2.82 13.29
CA ASP A 13 -12.12 -3.67 14.46
C ASP A 13 -11.95 -5.16 14.13
N TRP A 14 -12.43 -5.62 12.97
CA TRP A 14 -12.42 -7.06 12.63
C TRP A 14 -11.00 -7.57 12.35
N LEU A 15 -10.16 -6.79 11.66
CA LEU A 15 -8.77 -7.16 11.37
C LEU A 15 -7.98 -7.25 12.66
N ASP A 16 -8.17 -6.25 13.51
CA ASP A 16 -7.57 -6.15 14.83
C ASP A 16 -8.00 -7.32 15.73
N ALA A 17 -9.27 -7.72 15.68
CA ALA A 17 -9.78 -8.89 16.37
C ALA A 17 -9.20 -10.20 15.80
N ALA A 18 -9.09 -10.32 14.48
CA ALA A 18 -8.52 -11.47 13.80
C ALA A 18 -7.02 -11.64 14.11
N LEU A 19 -6.25 -10.55 14.11
CA LEU A 19 -4.84 -10.53 14.45
C LEU A 19 -4.62 -10.92 15.93
N ARG A 20 -5.47 -10.43 16.85
CA ARG A 20 -5.42 -10.83 18.27
C ARG A 20 -5.81 -12.29 18.48
N ALA A 21 -6.76 -12.82 17.71
CA ALA A 21 -7.13 -14.23 17.76
C ALA A 21 -5.99 -15.11 17.26
N ALA A 22 -5.46 -14.83 16.07
CA ALA A 22 -4.33 -15.56 15.49
C ALA A 22 -3.08 -15.49 16.38
N GLY A 23 -2.81 -14.33 16.98
CA GLY A 23 -1.71 -14.14 17.93
C GLY A 23 -1.88 -14.93 19.23
N ARG A 24 -3.12 -15.22 19.66
CA ARG A 24 -3.38 -16.12 20.80
C ARG A 24 -3.16 -17.58 20.45
N ASP A 25 -3.62 -17.99 19.27
CA ASP A 25 -3.54 -19.38 18.80
C ASP A 25 -2.09 -19.84 18.56
N HIS A 26 -1.17 -18.90 18.29
CA HIS A 26 0.26 -19.17 18.04
C HIS A 26 1.17 -18.58 19.13
N ARG A 27 0.65 -18.34 20.34
CA ARG A 27 1.45 -17.77 21.45
C ARG A 27 2.60 -18.68 21.88
N ASP A 28 2.44 -19.98 21.71
CA ASP A 28 3.46 -21.00 21.94
C ASP A 28 4.67 -20.85 20.99
N LEU A 29 4.47 -20.25 19.82
CA LEU A 29 5.52 -19.93 18.85
C LEU A 29 6.11 -18.53 19.04
N TYR A 30 5.52 -17.71 19.93
CA TYR A 30 5.99 -16.36 20.18
C TYR A 30 7.26 -16.37 21.03
N VAL A 31 8.38 -15.96 20.43
CA VAL A 31 9.64 -15.72 21.13
C VAL A 31 9.69 -14.25 21.53
N ALA A 32 9.84 -13.98 22.82
CA ALA A 32 10.05 -12.62 23.31
C ALA A 32 11.38 -12.08 22.78
N ASP A 33 11.39 -10.83 22.30
CA ASP A 33 12.61 -10.21 21.78
C ASP A 33 13.70 -10.05 22.85
N ASP A 34 13.35 -10.04 24.15
CA ASP A 34 14.29 -9.88 25.29
C ASP A 34 15.33 -8.76 25.08
N GLY A 35 14.89 -7.69 24.40
CA GLY A 35 15.71 -6.54 24.05
C GLY A 35 16.84 -6.84 23.06
N PHE A 36 16.81 -7.99 22.38
CA PHE A 36 17.75 -8.35 21.32
C PHE A 36 17.71 -7.30 20.21
N THR A 37 16.53 -6.97 19.68
CA THR A 37 16.39 -5.95 18.64
C THR A 37 16.91 -4.60 19.13
N ALA A 38 16.64 -4.24 20.38
CA ALA A 38 17.15 -2.99 20.95
C ALA A 38 18.69 -2.96 21.01
N ARG A 39 19.33 -4.06 21.44
CA ARG A 39 20.80 -4.17 21.48
C ARG A 39 21.41 -4.16 20.08
N VAL A 40 20.78 -4.85 19.12
CA VAL A 40 21.22 -4.86 17.73
C VAL A 40 21.13 -3.46 17.14
N VAL A 41 19.97 -2.80 17.26
CA VAL A 41 19.76 -1.45 16.73
C VAL A 41 20.70 -0.43 17.36
N ALA A 42 20.98 -0.54 18.66
CA ALA A 42 21.94 0.33 19.34
C ALA A 42 23.39 0.12 18.87
N ALA A 43 23.73 -1.06 18.33
CA ALA A 43 25.05 -1.37 17.79
C ALA A 43 25.19 -1.05 16.30
N LEU A 44 24.09 -0.70 15.61
CA LEU A 44 24.14 -0.34 14.19
C LEU A 44 24.82 1.03 13.99
N PRO A 45 25.57 1.22 12.90
CA PRO A 45 26.08 2.52 12.50
C PRO A 45 24.95 3.54 12.37
N ALA A 46 25.26 4.82 12.62
CA ALA A 46 24.29 5.90 12.46
C ALA A 46 23.68 5.84 11.04
N PRO A 47 22.34 5.88 10.92
CA PRO A 47 21.69 5.77 9.63
C PRO A 47 22.16 6.91 8.73
N GLU A 48 22.65 6.56 7.54
CA GLU A 48 23.02 7.56 6.55
C GLU A 48 21.78 8.40 6.21
N THR A 49 21.90 9.71 6.37
CA THR A 49 20.83 10.63 6.00
C THR A 49 20.75 10.65 4.49
N VAL A 50 19.69 10.05 3.95
CA VAL A 50 19.42 10.07 2.52
C VAL A 50 19.25 11.52 2.03
N PRO A 51 19.80 11.88 0.86
CA PRO A 51 19.61 13.21 0.30
C PRO A 51 18.13 13.53 0.10
N ALA A 52 17.73 14.76 0.45
CA ALA A 52 16.33 15.19 0.38
C ALA A 52 15.71 15.07 -1.02
N TRP A 53 16.54 15.08 -2.08
CA TRP A 53 16.12 14.93 -3.47
C TRP A 53 15.73 13.49 -3.86
N ARG A 54 16.07 12.47 -3.05
CA ARG A 54 15.78 11.07 -3.38
C ARG A 54 14.28 10.80 -3.53
N LYS A 55 13.46 11.36 -2.63
CA LYS A 55 12.00 11.21 -2.68
C LYS A 55 11.39 11.82 -3.96
N PRO A 56 11.61 13.11 -4.28
CA PRO A 56 11.08 13.68 -5.52
C PRO A 56 11.66 13.01 -6.78
N ALA A 57 12.92 12.54 -6.77
CA ALA A 57 13.47 11.80 -7.90
C ALA A 57 12.79 10.45 -8.13
N LEU A 58 12.47 9.70 -7.06
CA LEU A 58 11.70 8.45 -7.18
C LEU A 58 10.29 8.70 -7.72
N ILE A 59 9.63 9.77 -7.27
CA ILE A 59 8.31 10.16 -7.78
C ILE A 59 8.39 10.48 -9.28
N ALA A 60 9.39 11.26 -9.69
CA ALA A 60 9.59 11.61 -11.10
C ALA A 60 9.88 10.36 -11.97
N LEU A 61 10.68 9.42 -11.47
CA LEU A 61 10.97 8.17 -12.15
C LEU A 61 9.70 7.34 -12.37
N TRP A 62 8.90 7.14 -11.32
CA TRP A 62 7.64 6.40 -11.44
C TRP A 62 6.62 7.08 -12.34
N ALA A 63 6.55 8.41 -12.31
CA ALA A 63 5.72 9.16 -13.23
C ALA A 63 6.16 8.94 -14.69
N LEU A 64 7.46 8.97 -14.97
CA LEU A 64 8.00 8.72 -16.30
C LEU A 64 7.70 7.30 -16.77
N THR A 65 7.84 6.30 -15.90
CA THR A 65 7.46 4.92 -16.20
C THR A 65 5.97 4.79 -16.53
N GLY A 66 5.10 5.46 -15.77
CA GLY A 66 3.66 5.48 -16.03
C GLY A 66 3.33 6.11 -17.40
N VAL A 67 3.98 7.22 -17.74
CA VAL A 67 3.84 7.86 -19.06
C VAL A 67 4.34 6.94 -20.17
N GLY A 68 5.51 6.33 -19.99
CA GLY A 68 6.09 5.39 -20.96
C GLY A 68 5.19 4.18 -21.21
N ALA A 69 4.62 3.60 -20.14
CA ALA A 69 3.68 2.50 -20.24
C ALA A 69 2.39 2.90 -20.99
N ALA A 70 1.84 4.09 -20.71
CA ALA A 70 0.66 4.59 -21.40
C ALA A 70 0.90 4.82 -22.90
N LEU A 71 2.09 5.29 -23.27
CA LEU A 71 2.49 5.47 -24.67
C LEU A 71 2.75 4.14 -25.39
N ALA A 72 3.31 3.14 -24.69
CA ALA A 72 3.61 1.83 -25.25
C ALA A 72 2.36 0.96 -25.47
N LEU A 73 1.32 1.12 -24.63
CA LEU A 73 0.08 0.35 -24.70
C LEU A 73 -1.17 1.25 -24.79
N PRO A 74 -1.35 1.98 -25.91
CA PRO A 74 -2.43 2.94 -26.04
C PRO A 74 -3.83 2.30 -25.99
N GLY A 75 -3.97 1.06 -26.50
CA GLY A 75 -5.23 0.31 -26.47
C GLY A 75 -5.66 -0.08 -25.05
N ALA A 76 -4.73 -0.65 -24.28
CA ALA A 76 -4.99 -1.04 -22.89
C ALA A 76 -5.34 0.16 -22.01
N PHE A 77 -4.67 1.31 -22.22
CA PHE A 77 -4.99 2.54 -21.50
C PHE A 77 -6.40 3.05 -21.83
N ALA A 78 -6.80 3.02 -23.11
CA ALA A 78 -8.14 3.42 -23.52
C ALA A 78 -9.22 2.50 -22.96
N ASP A 79 -8.95 1.20 -22.83
CA ASP A 79 -9.88 0.24 -22.24
C ASP A 79 -10.03 0.45 -20.73
N VAL A 80 -8.92 0.69 -20.02
CA VAL A 80 -8.92 1.04 -18.59
C VAL A 80 -9.64 2.37 -18.35
N ALA A 81 -9.36 3.40 -19.15
CA ALA A 81 -10.01 4.70 -19.04
C ALA A 81 -11.52 4.60 -19.29
N ARG A 82 -11.94 3.80 -20.27
CA ARG A 82 -13.35 3.56 -20.58
C ARG A 82 -14.06 2.83 -19.43
N GLU A 83 -13.41 1.84 -18.84
CA GLU A 83 -13.98 1.12 -17.70
C GLU A 83 -14.05 1.99 -16.45
N LEU A 84 -13.03 2.84 -16.20
CA LEU A 84 -13.08 3.88 -15.16
C LEU A 84 -14.23 4.85 -15.37
N TYR A 85 -14.43 5.35 -16.59
CA TYR A 85 -15.56 6.22 -16.92
C TYR A 85 -16.90 5.51 -16.74
N ARG A 86 -16.98 4.21 -17.06
CA ARG A 86 -18.18 3.39 -16.85
C ARG A 86 -18.48 3.21 -15.36
N VAL A 87 -17.47 2.91 -14.54
CA VAL A 87 -17.61 2.77 -13.09
C VAL A 87 -18.01 4.10 -12.45
N ILE A 88 -17.36 5.21 -12.84
CA ILE A 88 -17.65 6.56 -12.35
C ILE A 88 -19.02 7.06 -12.82
N GLY A 89 -19.43 6.73 -14.04
CA GLY A 89 -20.71 7.14 -14.60
C GLY A 89 -21.88 6.28 -14.12
N ALA A 90 -21.65 5.02 -13.76
CA ALA A 90 -22.70 4.10 -13.30
C ALA A 90 -22.94 4.19 -11.79
N HIS A 91 -21.91 4.51 -11.00
CA HIS A 91 -22.02 4.66 -9.54
C HIS A 91 -21.29 5.93 -9.09
N PRO A 92 -21.88 6.75 -8.20
CA PRO A 92 -21.12 7.80 -7.52
C PRO A 92 -20.07 7.11 -6.65
N VAL A 93 -18.87 6.92 -7.22
CA VAL A 93 -17.79 6.16 -6.58
C VAL A 93 -17.42 6.88 -5.31
N ALA A 94 -17.64 6.24 -4.17
CA ALA A 94 -17.19 6.77 -2.90
C ALA A 94 -15.67 6.87 -2.94
N VAL A 95 -15.10 7.96 -2.41
CA VAL A 95 -13.63 8.20 -2.40
C VAL A 95 -12.84 6.99 -1.85
N GLY A 96 -13.46 6.19 -0.97
CA GLY A 96 -12.91 4.94 -0.46
C GLY A 96 -12.68 3.85 -1.53
N GLU A 97 -13.59 3.68 -2.49
CA GLU A 97 -13.43 2.70 -3.57
C GLU A 97 -12.31 3.08 -4.54
N LEU A 98 -12.16 4.39 -4.82
CA LEU A 98 -11.03 4.90 -5.59
C LEU A 98 -9.70 4.65 -4.87
N ALA A 99 -9.66 4.85 -3.54
CA ALA A 99 -8.47 4.58 -2.74
C ALA A 99 -8.09 3.08 -2.76
N VAL A 100 -9.07 2.18 -2.67
CA VAL A 100 -8.86 0.72 -2.79
C VAL A 100 -8.35 0.36 -4.19
N GLY A 101 -8.92 0.92 -5.25
CA GLY A 101 -8.48 0.67 -6.62
C GLY A 101 -7.02 1.12 -6.87
N ILE A 102 -6.65 2.29 -6.37
CA ILE A 102 -5.27 2.80 -6.46
C ILE A 102 -4.31 1.92 -5.62
N ALA A 103 -4.73 1.51 -4.42
CA ALA A 103 -3.92 0.65 -3.57
C ALA A 103 -3.67 -0.73 -4.21
N LEU A 104 -4.69 -1.32 -4.85
CA LEU A 104 -4.59 -2.58 -5.58
C LEU A 104 -3.68 -2.48 -6.80
N LEU A 105 -3.80 -1.39 -7.58
CA LEU A 105 -2.91 -1.14 -8.71
C LEU A 105 -1.46 -0.94 -8.26
N GLY A 106 -1.25 -0.17 -7.19
CA GLY A 106 0.08 0.05 -6.61
C GLY A 106 0.72 -1.24 -6.08
N SER A 107 -0.05 -2.09 -5.42
CA SER A 107 0.45 -3.38 -4.91
C SER A 107 0.73 -4.38 -6.03
N LEU A 108 -0.07 -4.40 -7.10
CA LEU A 108 0.22 -5.23 -8.27
C LEU A 108 1.50 -4.78 -8.99
N ALA A 109 1.71 -3.47 -9.14
CA ALA A 109 2.93 -2.92 -9.73
C ALA A 109 4.18 -3.22 -8.89
N LEU A 110 4.07 -3.12 -7.55
CA LEU A 110 5.15 -3.47 -6.62
C LEU A 110 5.47 -4.97 -6.64
N ALA A 111 4.45 -5.84 -6.71
CA ALA A 111 4.64 -7.28 -6.80
C ALA A 111 5.34 -7.69 -8.12
N GLY A 112 4.95 -7.07 -9.24
CA GLY A 112 5.60 -7.28 -10.54
C GLY A 112 7.08 -6.85 -10.52
N ALA A 113 7.38 -5.70 -9.92
CA ALA A 113 8.76 -5.23 -9.77
C ALA A 113 9.61 -6.16 -8.86
N ALA A 114 9.04 -6.65 -7.76
CA ALA A 114 9.72 -7.58 -6.86
C ALA A 114 9.98 -8.95 -7.51
N TRP A 115 9.09 -9.39 -8.38
CA TRP A 115 9.27 -10.63 -9.14
C TRP A 115 10.36 -10.51 -10.20
N ALA A 116 10.38 -9.39 -10.95
CA ALA A 116 11.42 -9.13 -11.94
C ALA A 116 12.83 -9.02 -11.33
N LEU A 117 12.96 -8.39 -10.15
CA LEU A 117 14.23 -8.27 -9.42
C LEU A 117 14.73 -9.59 -8.80
N ARG A 118 13.92 -10.65 -8.83
CA ARG A 118 14.27 -11.98 -8.31
C ARG A 118 14.83 -12.90 -9.40
N GLU A 119 14.57 -12.60 -10.67
CA GLU A 119 15.05 -13.41 -11.81
C GLU A 119 16.46 -13.02 -12.30
N ASP A 120 17.04 -11.95 -11.75
CA ASP A 120 18.46 -11.56 -11.87
C ASP A 120 19.32 -12.13 -10.72
#